data_AF-A0A2N2FEF7-F1
#
_entry.id   AF-A0A2N2FEF7-F1
#
_cell.length_a   1.000
_cell.length_b   1.000
_cell.length_c   1.000
_cell.angle_alpha   90.00
_cell.angle_beta   90.00
_cell.angle_gamma   90.00
#
_symmetry.space_group_name_H-M   'P 1'
#
loop_
_entity.id
_entity.type
_entity.pdbx_description
1 polymer ?
#
loop_
_entity_poly.entity_id
_entity_poly.type
_entity_poly.pdbx_seq_one_letter_code
_entity_poly.pdbx_strand_id
1 'polypeptide(L)'
;MPMQTTESLKRRMKSAGDLLSVVKTMKALAAVSIRQYQRAVDSLRDYNRTVEMGLQIVLKEKMGTTMRQKHTKMKRLGVIVFGSDQGLCGQLNEQISVFMLDYLKKSGVKKENRKVLSVGARVADYVEDAG
;
A
#
# COMPACT_ATOMS: atom_id res chain seq x y z
N MET A 1 -26.99 20.66 32.89
CA MET A 1 -26.76 19.90 31.63
C MET A 1 -27.01 20.83 30.46
N PRO A 2 -26.19 20.88 29.39
CA PRO A 2 -26.46 21.78 28.29
C PRO A 2 -27.75 21.33 27.61
N MET A 3 -28.78 22.18 27.64
CA MET A 3 -30.07 21.95 27.01
C MET A 3 -29.85 21.91 25.50
N GLN A 4 -30.03 20.75 24.87
CA GLN A 4 -30.00 20.65 23.41
C GLN A 4 -31.16 21.47 22.86
N THR A 5 -30.86 22.62 22.27
CA THR A 5 -31.85 23.44 21.59
C THR A 5 -32.21 22.81 20.25
N THR A 6 -33.45 22.99 19.80
CA THR A 6 -33.92 22.56 18.48
C THR A 6 -33.02 23.11 17.35
N GLU A 7 -32.47 24.30 17.53
CA GLU A 7 -31.49 24.91 16.62
C GLU A 7 -30.17 24.13 16.57
N SER A 8 -29.64 23.67 17.70
CA SER A 8 -28.43 22.85 17.75
C SER A 8 -28.63 21.51 17.03
N LEU A 9 -29.82 20.91 17.13
CA LEU A 9 -30.19 19.69 16.42
C LEU A 9 -30.30 19.94 14.90
N LYS A 10 -30.95 21.03 14.49
CA LYS A 10 -31.07 21.44 13.08
C LYS A 10 -29.70 21.65 12.45
N ARG A 11 -28.76 22.28 13.17
CA ARG A 11 -27.38 22.45 12.72
C ARG A 11 -26.65 21.10 12.55
N ARG A 12 -26.80 20.17 13.49
CA ARG A 12 -26.21 18.82 13.38
C ARG A 12 -26.77 18.05 12.18
N MET A 13 -28.08 18.12 11.94
CA MET A 13 -28.72 17.49 10.77
C MET A 13 -28.16 18.05 9.46
N LYS A 14 -27.99 19.39 9.38
CA LYS A 14 -27.38 20.03 8.21
C LYS A 14 -25.95 19.55 7.99
N SER A 15 -25.10 19.59 9.03
CA SER A 15 -23.72 19.13 8.93
C SER A 15 -23.60 17.66 8.53
N ALA A 16 -24.46 16.78 9.08
CA ALA A 16 -24.49 15.37 8.68
C ALA A 16 -24.91 15.20 7.21
N GLY A 17 -25.86 16.00 6.73
CA GLY A 17 -26.28 16.02 5.31
C GLY A 17 -25.15 16.47 4.38
N ASP A 18 -24.45 17.54 4.74
CA ASP A 18 -23.31 18.06 3.98
C ASP A 18 -22.18 17.03 3.91
N LEU A 19 -21.82 16.40 5.03
CA LEU A 19 -20.83 15.33 5.08
C LEU A 19 -21.23 14.12 4.22
N LEU A 20 -22.49 13.71 4.28
CA LEU A 20 -23.00 12.61 3.46
C LEU A 20 -22.88 12.93 1.96
N SER A 21 -23.14 14.17 1.56
CA SER A 21 -23.01 14.62 0.17
C SER A 21 -21.57 14.48 -0.31
N VAL A 22 -20.60 14.95 0.48
CA VAL A 22 -19.16 14.86 0.14
C VAL A 22 -18.73 13.40 0.01
N VAL A 23 -19.10 12.54 0.96
CA VAL A 23 -18.75 11.11 0.94
C VAL A 23 -19.35 10.40 -0.27
N LYS A 24 -20.60 10.72 -0.66
CA LYS A 24 -21.22 10.17 -1.88
C LYS A 24 -20.41 10.50 -3.13
N THR A 25 -19.99 11.76 -3.27
CA THR A 25 -19.16 12.20 -4.40
C THR A 25 -17.80 11.52 -4.39
N MET A 26 -17.12 11.45 -3.23
CA MET A 26 -15.83 10.76 -3.09
C MET A 26 -15.93 9.27 -3.45
N LYS A 27 -17.02 8.59 -3.05
CA LYS A 27 -17.28 7.20 -3.40
C LYS A 27 -17.44 7.01 -4.92
N ALA A 28 -18.15 7.91 -5.58
CA ALA A 28 -18.31 7.87 -7.04
C ALA A 28 -16.96 8.07 -7.76
N LEU A 29 -16.16 9.06 -7.32
CA LEU A 29 -14.81 9.29 -7.85
C LEU A 29 -13.91 8.07 -7.66
N ALA A 30 -13.90 7.48 -6.46
CA ALA A 30 -13.12 6.27 -6.18
C ALA A 30 -13.50 5.11 -7.11
N ALA A 31 -14.80 4.90 -7.37
CA ALA A 31 -15.27 3.86 -8.28
C ALA A 31 -14.79 4.09 -9.72
N VAL A 32 -14.74 5.34 -10.18
CA VAL A 32 -14.19 5.70 -11.50
C VAL A 32 -12.67 5.48 -11.54
N SER A 33 -11.95 5.96 -10.52
CA SER A 33 -10.49 5.80 -10.43
C SER A 33 -10.07 4.34 -10.42
N ILE A 34 -10.78 3.46 -9.70
CA ILE A 34 -10.50 2.01 -9.71
C ILE A 34 -10.54 1.45 -11.13
N ARG A 35 -11.58 1.78 -11.91
CA ARG A 35 -11.70 1.33 -13.30
C ARG A 35 -10.58 1.89 -14.18
N GLN A 36 -10.18 3.14 -13.96
CA GLN A 36 -9.07 3.75 -14.69
C GLN A 36 -7.75 3.03 -14.40
N TYR A 37 -7.43 2.77 -13.13
CA TYR A 37 -6.21 2.04 -12.75
C TYR A 37 -6.20 0.60 -13.27
N GLN A 38 -7.35 -0.09 -13.26
CA GLN A 38 -7.47 -1.43 -13.86
C GLN A 38 -7.12 -1.42 -15.35
N ARG A 39 -7.67 -0.48 -16.12
CA ARG A 39 -7.33 -0.34 -17.55
C ARG A 39 -5.86 -0.03 -17.78
N ALA A 40 -5.26 0.80 -16.92
CA ALA A 40 -3.83 1.08 -16.99
C ALA A 40 -3.01 -0.21 -16.80
N VAL A 41 -3.32 -1.01 -15.78
CA VAL A 41 -2.67 -2.31 -15.55
C VAL A 41 -2.86 -3.25 -16.74
N ASP A 42 -4.07 -3.35 -17.28
CA ASP A 42 -4.37 -4.19 -18.44
C ASP A 42 -3.56 -3.77 -19.67
N SER A 43 -3.40 -2.46 -19.90
CA SER A 43 -2.59 -1.95 -21.02
C SER A 43 -1.10 -2.26 -20.90
N LEU A 44 -0.58 -2.47 -19.68
CA LEU A 44 0.81 -2.85 -19.45
C LEU A 44 1.05 -4.37 -19.55
N ARG A 45 -0.01 -5.19 -19.69
CA ARG A 45 0.08 -6.64 -19.61
C ARG A 45 0.96 -7.26 -20.69
N ASP A 46 0.81 -6.83 -21.94
CA ASP A 46 1.58 -7.37 -23.06
C ASP A 46 3.06 -6.95 -23.02
N TYR A 47 3.31 -5.72 -22.55
CA TYR A 47 4.68 -5.25 -22.29
C TYR A 47 5.36 -6.10 -21.22
N ASN A 48 4.72 -6.28 -20.06
CA ASN A 48 5.26 -7.12 -18.98
C ASN A 48 5.52 -8.55 -19.45
N ARG A 49 4.58 -9.14 -20.20
CA ARG A 49 4.75 -10.49 -20.77
C ARG A 49 5.99 -10.57 -21.65
N THR A 50 6.21 -9.57 -22.50
CA THR A 50 7.37 -9.54 -23.40
C THR A 50 8.69 -9.43 -22.64
N VAL A 51 8.75 -8.54 -21.64
CA VAL A 51 9.93 -8.38 -20.77
C VAL A 51 10.22 -9.67 -20.01
N GLU A 52 9.19 -10.32 -19.46
CA GLU A 52 9.34 -11.57 -18.73
C GLU A 52 9.87 -12.70 -19.62
N MET A 53 9.35 -12.86 -20.84
CA MET A 53 9.85 -13.84 -21.81
C MET A 53 11.33 -13.61 -22.13
N GLY A 54 11.73 -12.35 -22.36
CA GLY A 54 13.13 -11.99 -22.61
C GLY A 54 14.03 -12.34 -21.42
N LEU A 55 13.59 -12.02 -20.19
CA LEU A 55 14.34 -12.34 -18.98
C LEU A 55 14.50 -13.85 -18.79
N GLN A 56 13.46 -14.64 -19.07
CA GLN A 56 13.52 -16.11 -19.00
C GLN A 56 14.56 -16.68 -19.96
N ILE A 57 14.66 -16.16 -21.19
CA ILE A 57 15.67 -16.61 -22.17
C ILE A 57 17.07 -16.32 -21.65
N VAL A 58 17.34 -15.07 -21.24
CA VAL A 58 18.65 -14.64 -20.73
C VAL A 58 19.07 -15.43 -19.50
N LEU A 59 18.14 -15.69 -18.57
CA LEU A 59 18.43 -16.46 -17.36
C LEU A 59 18.69 -17.94 -17.70
N LYS A 60 17.92 -18.54 -18.61
CA LYS A 60 18.14 -19.94 -19.05
C LYS A 60 19.50 -20.13 -19.70
N GLU A 61 19.95 -19.19 -20.53
CA GLU A 61 21.28 -19.23 -21.15
C GLU A 61 22.42 -19.11 -20.12
N LYS A 62 22.23 -18.32 -19.07
CA LYS A 62 23.23 -18.12 -18.00
C LYS A 62 23.18 -19.13 -16.85
N MET A 63 22.16 -19.99 -16.77
CA MET A 63 21.98 -20.94 -15.67
C MET A 63 23.02 -22.07 -15.63
N GLY A 64 23.79 -22.29 -16.71
CA GLY A 64 24.85 -23.30 -16.76
C GLY A 64 26.05 -23.03 -15.85
N THR A 65 26.26 -21.80 -15.36
CA THR A 65 27.52 -21.43 -14.67
C THR A 65 27.38 -20.85 -13.26
N THR A 66 26.19 -20.42 -12.80
CA THR A 66 26.13 -19.50 -11.63
C THR A 66 25.16 -19.88 -10.49
N MET A 67 24.23 -20.82 -10.63
CA MET A 67 23.26 -21.11 -9.55
C MET A 67 23.71 -22.24 -8.62
N ARG A 68 24.81 -22.00 -7.88
CA ARG A 68 24.96 -22.61 -6.56
C ARG A 68 24.35 -21.63 -5.56
N GLN A 69 23.06 -21.74 -5.29
CA GLN A 69 22.43 -21.03 -4.18
C GLN A 69 23.15 -21.45 -2.90
N LYS A 70 24.16 -20.68 -2.49
CA LYS A 70 24.65 -20.77 -1.12
C LYS A 70 23.49 -20.27 -0.27
N HIS A 71 22.92 -21.15 0.55
CA HIS A 71 22.06 -20.78 1.67
C HIS A 71 22.88 -19.93 2.64
N THR A 72 23.11 -18.67 2.27
CA THR A 72 23.70 -17.68 3.14
C THR A 72 22.57 -17.11 3.99
N LYS A 73 22.78 -17.04 5.30
CA LYS A 73 21.86 -16.30 6.18
C LYS A 73 21.72 -14.89 5.62
N MET A 74 20.48 -14.45 5.41
CA MET A 74 20.15 -13.15 4.85
C MET A 74 20.71 -12.07 5.79
N LYS A 75 21.81 -11.41 5.38
CA LYS A 75 22.52 -10.44 6.24
C LYS A 75 21.88 -9.06 6.23
N ARG A 76 21.19 -8.71 5.14
CA ARG A 76 20.53 -7.41 4.91
C ARG A 76 19.16 -7.65 4.29
N LEU A 77 18.20 -6.79 4.62
CA LEU A 77 16.83 -6.86 4.13
C LEU A 77 16.37 -5.48 3.68
N GLY A 78 15.98 -5.36 2.42
CA GLY A 78 15.27 -4.20 1.89
C GLY A 78 13.79 -4.51 1.75
N VAL A 79 12.92 -3.63 2.23
CA VAL A 79 11.46 -3.73 2.09
C VAL A 79 10.95 -2.47 1.39
N ILE A 80 10.15 -2.64 0.35
CA ILE A 80 9.40 -1.56 -0.27
C ILE A 80 7.94 -1.74 0.11
N VAL A 81 7.35 -0.74 0.76
CA VAL A 81 5.98 -0.76 1.26
C VAL A 81 5.15 0.19 0.43
N PHE A 82 4.11 -0.32 -0.22
CA PHE A 82 3.17 0.51 -0.97
C PHE A 82 1.93 0.77 -0.12
N GLY A 83 1.51 2.03 -0.04
CA GLY A 83 0.30 2.46 0.63
C GLY A 83 -0.33 3.66 -0.05
N SER A 84 -1.30 4.27 0.63
CA SER A 84 -2.09 5.38 0.07
C SER A 84 -1.45 6.75 0.36
N ASP A 85 -1.57 7.69 -0.58
CA ASP A 85 -1.31 9.12 -0.31
C ASP A 85 -2.46 9.80 0.42
N GLN A 86 -3.67 9.24 0.31
CA GLN A 86 -4.90 9.79 0.87
C GLN A 86 -5.30 9.07 2.16
N GLY A 87 -5.96 9.80 3.06
CA GLY A 87 -6.66 9.24 4.22
C GLY A 87 -8.02 8.64 3.84
N LEU A 88 -8.83 8.29 4.85
CA LEU A 88 -10.20 7.75 4.68
C LEU A 88 -10.27 6.43 3.87
N CYS A 89 -9.16 5.71 3.75
CA CYS A 89 -9.07 4.39 3.12
C CYS A 89 -9.35 3.22 4.09
N GLY A 90 -10.01 3.51 5.22
CA GLY A 90 -10.23 2.54 6.29
C GLY A 90 -8.92 2.08 6.93
N GLN A 91 -8.79 0.79 7.17
CA GLN A 91 -7.63 0.17 7.84
C GLN A 91 -6.49 -0.22 6.88
N LEU A 92 -6.52 0.22 5.62
CA LEU A 92 -5.58 -0.23 4.59
C LEU A 92 -4.12 -0.04 5.02
N ASN A 93 -3.72 1.19 5.35
CA ASN A 93 -2.33 1.50 5.71
C ASN A 93 -1.91 0.83 7.02
N GLU A 94 -2.84 0.72 7.99
CA GLU A 94 -2.61 0.02 9.25
C GLU A 94 -2.31 -1.47 9.01
N GLN A 95 -3.15 -2.16 8.23
CA GLN A 95 -2.97 -3.58 7.92
C GLN A 95 -1.66 -3.86 7.16
N ILE A 96 -1.31 -2.99 6.21
CA ILE A 96 -0.04 -3.08 5.47
C ILE A 96 1.15 -2.97 6.43
N SER A 97 1.09 -2.00 7.36
CA SER A 97 2.16 -1.76 8.32
C SER A 97 2.30 -2.93 9.30
N VAL A 98 1.19 -3.45 9.82
CA VAL A 98 1.18 -4.64 10.69
C VAL A 98 1.78 -5.85 9.98
N PHE A 99 1.37 -6.11 8.73
CA PHE A 99 1.90 -7.22 7.93
C PHE A 99 3.41 -7.09 7.70
N MET A 100 3.87 -5.89 7.35
CA MET A 100 5.29 -5.59 7.13
C MET A 100 6.11 -5.83 8.40
N LEU A 101 5.65 -5.37 9.56
CA LEU A 101 6.35 -5.53 10.82
C LEU A 101 6.44 -6.99 11.25
N ASP A 102 5.37 -7.77 11.05
CA ASP A 102 5.37 -9.21 11.31
C ASP A 102 6.38 -9.93 10.41
N TYR A 103 6.43 -9.58 9.12
CA TYR A 103 7.43 -10.10 8.19
C TYR A 103 8.85 -9.74 8.64
N LEU A 104 9.10 -8.48 9.02
CA LEU A 104 10.40 -8.03 9.51
C LEU A 104 10.82 -8.77 10.79
N LYS A 105 9.89 -9.02 11.72
CA LYS A 105 10.15 -9.80 12.94
C LYS A 105 10.53 -11.25 12.61
N LYS A 106 9.80 -11.90 11.70
CA LYS A 106 10.05 -13.29 11.26
C LYS A 106 11.34 -13.46 10.47
N SER A 107 11.83 -12.40 9.81
CA SER A 107 13.04 -12.46 8.98
C SER A 107 14.33 -12.78 9.74
N GLY A 108 14.38 -12.54 11.07
CA GLY A 108 15.57 -12.75 11.90
C GLY A 108 16.75 -11.80 11.61
N VAL A 109 16.60 -10.84 10.69
CA VAL A 109 17.64 -9.84 10.35
C VAL A 109 17.67 -8.75 11.43
N LYS A 110 18.84 -8.31 11.91
CA LYS A 110 18.93 -7.22 12.91
C LYS A 110 18.37 -5.89 12.36
N LYS A 111 17.79 -5.03 13.22
CA LYS A 111 17.21 -3.72 12.83
C LYS A 111 18.20 -2.86 12.01
N GLU A 112 19.47 -2.80 12.41
CA GLU A 112 20.55 -2.06 11.72
C GLU A 112 20.79 -2.47 10.26
N ASN A 113 20.39 -3.70 9.89
CA ASN A 113 20.56 -4.26 8.55
C ASN A 113 19.24 -4.29 7.76
N ARG A 114 18.21 -3.61 8.25
CA ARG A 114 16.92 -3.44 7.56
C ARG A 114 16.88 -2.05 6.93
N LYS A 115 16.37 -1.97 5.70
CA LYS A 115 16.04 -0.72 5.02
C LYS A 115 14.59 -0.80 4.56
N VAL A 116 13.84 0.25 4.79
CA VAL A 116 12.43 0.35 4.43
C VAL A 116 12.26 1.57 3.53
N LEU A 117 11.60 1.38 2.41
CA LEU A 117 11.19 2.43 1.49
C LEU A 117 9.66 2.44 1.43
N SER A 118 9.05 3.51 1.89
CA SER A 118 7.60 3.70 1.81
C SER A 118 7.25 4.46 0.54
N VAL A 119 6.28 3.94 -0.21
CA VAL A 119 5.66 4.56 -1.37
C VAL A 119 4.22 4.87 -0.99
N GLY A 120 3.91 6.15 -0.83
CA GLY A 120 2.64 6.63 -0.30
C GLY A 120 2.83 7.40 1.00
N ALA A 121 2.36 8.64 1.06
CA ALA A 121 2.60 9.51 2.22
C ALA A 121 2.03 8.94 3.53
N ARG A 122 0.84 8.33 3.51
CA ARG A 122 0.20 7.86 4.75
C ARG A 122 0.82 6.61 5.33
N VAL A 123 1.30 5.69 4.50
CA VAL A 123 1.93 4.48 5.03
C VAL A 123 3.30 4.78 5.64
N ALA A 124 3.97 5.85 5.21
CA ALA A 124 5.19 6.32 5.86
C ALA A 124 4.93 6.64 7.33
N ASP A 125 3.89 7.43 7.65
CA ASP A 125 3.50 7.75 9.03
C ASP A 125 3.29 6.49 9.88
N TYR A 126 2.50 5.52 9.38
CA TYR A 126 2.24 4.27 10.12
C TYR A 126 3.48 3.40 10.32
N VAL A 127 4.40 3.39 9.34
CA VAL A 127 5.64 2.62 9.41
C VAL A 127 6.65 3.27 10.35
N GLU A 128 6.69 4.61 10.40
CA GLU A 128 7.50 5.36 11.36
C GLU A 128 6.97 5.19 12.79
N ASP A 129 5.66 5.35 13.02
CA ASP A 129 5.05 5.21 14.35
C ASP A 129 5.19 3.79 14.93
N ALA A 130 5.22 2.78 14.06
CA ALA A 130 5.27 1.39 14.47
C ALA A 130 6.70 0.78 14.51
N GLY A 131 7.74 1.57 14.19
CA GLY A 131 9.12 1.12 13.92
C GLY A 131 10.18 1.46 14.96
#